data_AF-A0A3B0YGT8-F1
#
_entry.id   AF-A0A3B0YGT8-F1
#
_cell.length_a   1.000
_cell.length_b   1.000
_cell.length_c   1.000
_cell.angle_alpha   90.00
_cell.angle_beta   90.00
_cell.angle_gamma   90.00
#
_symmetry.space_group_name_H-M   'P 1'
#
loop_
_entity.id
_entity.type
_entity.pdbx_description
1 polymer ?
#
loop_
_entity_poly.entity_id
_entity_poly.type
_entity_poly.pdbx_seq_one_letter_code
_entity_poly.pdbx_strand_id
1 'polypeptide(L)'
;MRVLLCGWLIAFSTLSLAGGPVPEGPFENSACLACHQQKNAELVAAWRESAHAATKPAVNCVDCHGNTHNNAAAHARRDKLCAGCHGGVGSPVIHSYTTSKHGVLVRLEEDEWDWKRPLEQANYRAPGCSYCHMHKGNHNVSASVRVWNAEQGMDDTERGRVQDAMRAVCQDCHSPRYITHLFDNGESMLDIGRLKVREASGVLEQAAHKFSTAELTAAREHFMRMRSLHLKNLYLGIGHQSPDYQWWHGQPALDGDLLRIKGAVGDLYRKSVEEAGKEAAE
;
A
#
# COMPACT_ATOMS: atom_id res chain seq x y z
N MET A 1 11.99 72.48 -33.38
CA MET A 1 12.74 71.22 -33.62
C MET A 1 11.97 70.06 -33.01
N ARG A 2 11.31 69.23 -33.83
CA ARG A 2 10.69 67.97 -33.41
C ARG A 2 11.67 66.84 -33.73
N VAL A 3 12.16 66.15 -32.71
CA VAL A 3 13.01 64.96 -32.86
C VAL A 3 12.08 63.74 -32.89
N LEU A 4 12.02 63.06 -34.04
CA LEU A 4 11.34 61.78 -34.21
C LEU A 4 12.33 60.66 -33.86
N LEU A 5 12.09 59.96 -32.75
CA LEU A 5 12.76 58.72 -32.40
C LEU A 5 12.01 57.55 -33.05
N CYS A 6 12.64 56.94 -34.06
CA CYS A 6 12.14 55.76 -34.75
C CYS A 6 12.56 54.51 -33.96
N GLY A 7 11.65 53.92 -33.18
CA GLY A 7 11.86 52.67 -32.47
C GLY A 7 11.66 51.47 -33.39
N TRP A 8 12.73 50.71 -33.64
CA TRP A 8 12.65 49.41 -34.29
C TRP A 8 12.09 48.37 -33.31
N LEU A 9 10.86 47.93 -33.55
CA LEU A 9 10.27 46.76 -32.88
C LEU A 9 10.77 45.49 -33.58
N ILE A 10 11.74 44.82 -32.97
CA ILE A 10 12.11 43.44 -33.35
C ILE A 10 11.01 42.53 -32.80
N ALA A 11 10.15 42.04 -33.69
CA ALA A 11 9.17 41.02 -33.36
C ALA A 11 9.90 39.69 -33.10
N PHE A 12 10.05 39.31 -31.83
CA PHE A 12 10.38 37.94 -31.46
C PHE A 12 9.16 37.06 -31.75
N SER A 13 9.16 36.42 -32.91
CA SER A 13 8.24 35.34 -33.23
C SER A 13 8.52 34.15 -32.32
N THR A 14 7.81 34.06 -31.20
CA THR A 14 7.72 32.82 -30.43
C THR A 14 6.98 31.81 -31.30
N LEU A 15 7.72 30.89 -31.92
CA LEU A 15 7.12 29.68 -32.49
C LEU A 15 6.49 28.90 -31.33
N SER A 16 5.17 29.03 -31.20
CA SER A 16 4.39 28.19 -30.31
C SER A 16 4.31 26.80 -30.95
N LEU A 17 5.01 25.82 -30.38
CA LEU A 17 4.82 24.39 -30.68
C LEU A 17 3.49 23.93 -30.07
N ALA A 18 2.39 24.45 -30.61
CA ALA A 18 1.05 24.00 -30.25
C ALA A 18 0.68 22.73 -31.02
N GLY A 19 0.73 21.61 -30.28
CA GLY A 19 -0.18 20.47 -30.35
C GLY A 19 -0.67 19.96 -31.71
N GLY A 20 0.09 19.05 -32.34
CA GLY A 20 -0.50 18.08 -33.27
C GLY A 20 -1.39 17.07 -32.53
N PRO A 21 -2.31 16.37 -33.23
CA PRO A 21 -3.16 15.34 -32.63
C PRO A 21 -2.32 14.23 -32.00
N VAL A 22 -2.74 13.77 -30.81
CA VAL A 22 -2.10 12.64 -30.13
C VAL A 22 -2.35 11.37 -30.97
N PRO A 23 -1.29 10.68 -31.44
CA PRO A 23 -1.45 9.52 -32.31
C PRO A 23 -2.15 8.39 -31.56
N GLU A 24 -3.04 7.64 -32.20
CA GLU A 24 -3.93 6.69 -31.50
C GLU A 24 -3.18 5.46 -30.92
N GLY A 25 -2.13 4.99 -31.60
CA GLY A 25 -1.36 3.79 -31.26
C GLY A 25 -1.52 2.67 -32.30
N PRO A 26 -1.04 1.45 -32.03
CA PRO A 26 -0.48 0.99 -30.76
C PRO A 26 0.97 1.47 -30.49
N PHE A 27 1.38 1.51 -29.23
CA PHE A 27 2.73 1.87 -28.78
C PHE A 27 3.35 0.81 -27.86
N GLU A 28 4.65 0.62 -28.03
CA GLU A 28 5.49 -0.06 -27.05
C GLU A 28 5.87 0.88 -25.90
N ASN A 29 6.18 0.32 -24.73
CA ASN A 29 6.52 1.12 -23.54
C ASN A 29 7.68 2.11 -23.77
N SER A 30 8.67 1.75 -24.60
CA SER A 30 9.78 2.66 -24.93
C SER A 30 9.30 3.94 -25.65
N ALA A 31 8.29 3.83 -26.51
CA ALA A 31 7.68 4.98 -27.18
C ALA A 31 6.86 5.83 -26.20
N CYS A 32 6.14 5.19 -25.26
CA CYS A 32 5.44 5.88 -24.17
C CYS A 32 6.42 6.74 -23.37
N LEU A 33 7.52 6.14 -22.90
CA LEU A 33 8.55 6.83 -22.13
C LEU A 33 9.20 7.97 -22.93
N ALA A 34 9.57 7.74 -24.19
CA ALA A 34 10.24 8.75 -25.01
C ALA A 34 9.38 10.00 -25.22
N CYS A 35 8.09 9.82 -25.53
CA CYS A 35 7.17 10.94 -25.76
C CYS A 35 6.75 11.62 -24.45
N HIS A 36 6.35 10.84 -23.44
CA HIS A 36 5.91 11.40 -22.16
C HIS A 36 7.06 12.06 -21.41
N GLN A 37 8.31 11.65 -21.58
CA GLN A 37 9.47 12.35 -21.01
C GLN A 37 9.59 13.79 -21.54
N GLN A 38 9.22 14.03 -22.81
CA GLN A 38 9.24 15.35 -23.42
C GLN A 38 8.01 16.18 -23.04
N LYS A 39 6.85 15.53 -22.91
CA LYS A 39 5.58 16.21 -22.60
C LYS A 39 5.39 16.48 -21.12
N ASN A 40 5.85 15.59 -20.26
CA ASN A 40 5.77 15.66 -18.81
C ASN A 40 6.90 14.83 -18.18
N ALA A 41 8.08 15.46 -18.04
CA ALA A 41 9.25 14.82 -17.45
C ALA A 41 9.04 14.36 -16.01
N GLU A 42 8.24 15.10 -15.23
CA GLU A 42 7.95 14.81 -13.83
C GLU A 42 7.13 13.53 -13.67
N LEU A 43 6.15 13.29 -14.56
CA LEU A 43 5.38 12.04 -14.58
C LEU A 43 6.29 10.82 -14.75
N VAL A 44 7.22 10.89 -15.71
CA VAL A 44 8.14 9.79 -15.98
C VAL A 44 9.13 9.61 -14.82
N ALA A 45 9.60 10.71 -14.23
CA ALA A 45 10.45 10.65 -13.04
C ALA A 45 9.72 10.00 -11.84
N ALA A 46 8.48 10.40 -11.58
CA ALA A 46 7.66 9.83 -10.50
C ALA A 46 7.44 8.32 -10.69
N TRP A 47 7.15 7.86 -11.91
CA TRP A 47 7.08 6.42 -12.18
C TRP A 47 8.41 5.71 -11.90
N ARG A 48 9.54 6.27 -12.33
CA ARG A 48 10.88 5.66 -12.12
C ARG A 48 11.24 5.51 -10.63
N GLU A 49 10.76 6.40 -9.77
CA GLU A 49 10.95 6.32 -8.32
C GLU A 49 10.02 5.30 -7.63
N SER A 50 9.00 4.84 -8.34
CA SER A 50 7.97 3.97 -7.79
C SER A 50 8.43 2.52 -7.66
N ALA A 51 7.79 1.78 -6.75
CA ALA A 51 7.99 0.34 -6.61
C ALA A 51 7.70 -0.42 -7.91
N HIS A 52 6.75 0.07 -8.73
CA HIS A 52 6.39 -0.52 -10.02
C HIS A 52 7.53 -0.48 -11.04
N ALA A 53 8.34 0.59 -11.06
CA ALA A 53 9.53 0.63 -11.91
C ALA A 53 10.67 -0.26 -11.38
N ALA A 54 10.70 -0.51 -10.06
CA ALA A 54 11.74 -1.30 -9.41
C ALA A 54 11.50 -2.82 -9.42
N THR A 55 10.28 -3.29 -9.75
CA THR A 55 9.99 -4.73 -9.83
C THR A 55 10.70 -5.40 -11.01
N LYS A 56 10.78 -6.74 -10.98
CA LYS A 56 11.34 -7.55 -12.06
C LYS A 56 10.34 -8.66 -12.46
N PRO A 57 9.68 -8.58 -13.63
CA PRO A 57 9.72 -7.46 -14.59
C PRO A 57 9.09 -6.17 -14.02
N ALA A 58 9.46 -5.02 -14.58
CA ALA A 58 8.89 -3.73 -14.19
C ALA A 58 7.43 -3.63 -14.66
N VAL A 59 6.56 -3.08 -13.83
CA VAL A 59 5.20 -2.68 -14.25
C VAL A 59 5.31 -1.34 -14.97
N ASN A 60 5.03 -1.36 -16.26
CA ASN A 60 5.30 -0.31 -17.21
C ASN A 60 4.02 0.44 -17.65
N CYS A 61 4.16 1.45 -18.52
CA CYS A 61 3.04 2.30 -18.92
C CYS A 61 1.89 1.50 -19.55
N VAL A 62 2.22 0.53 -20.40
CA VAL A 62 1.26 -0.28 -21.15
C VAL A 62 0.51 -1.25 -20.24
N ASP A 63 1.13 -1.71 -19.16
CA ASP A 63 0.52 -2.69 -18.24
C ASP A 63 -0.74 -2.12 -17.55
N CYS A 64 -0.78 -0.80 -17.31
CA CYS A 64 -1.94 -0.13 -16.71
C CYS A 64 -2.82 0.59 -17.73
N HIS A 65 -2.21 1.28 -18.71
CA HIS A 65 -2.94 2.15 -19.63
C HIS A 65 -3.36 1.46 -20.92
N GLY A 66 -2.80 0.28 -21.23
CA GLY A 66 -2.87 -0.31 -22.56
C GLY A 66 -1.93 0.38 -23.53
N ASN A 67 -1.90 -0.12 -24.77
CA ASN A 67 -1.00 0.35 -25.82
C ASN A 67 -1.61 1.41 -26.75
N THR A 68 -2.81 1.93 -26.45
CA THR A 68 -3.46 2.98 -27.25
C THR A 68 -3.81 4.18 -26.38
N HIS A 69 -3.92 5.37 -26.96
CA HIS A 69 -4.34 6.57 -26.21
C HIS A 69 -5.85 6.62 -25.95
N ASN A 70 -6.64 5.82 -26.67
CA ASN A 70 -8.09 5.81 -26.51
C ASN A 70 -8.50 5.29 -25.13
N ASN A 71 -9.10 6.16 -24.30
CA ASN A 71 -9.54 5.85 -22.93
C ASN A 71 -8.46 5.26 -22.00
N ALA A 72 -7.17 5.47 -22.31
CA ALA A 72 -6.02 4.95 -21.56
C ALA A 72 -6.09 5.26 -20.04
N ALA A 73 -6.44 6.49 -19.68
CA ALA A 73 -6.60 6.88 -18.29
C ALA A 73 -7.82 6.23 -17.63
N ALA A 74 -8.96 6.17 -18.33
CA ALA A 74 -10.17 5.55 -17.81
C ALA A 74 -9.98 4.05 -17.56
N HIS A 75 -9.25 3.37 -18.44
CA HIS A 75 -8.86 1.98 -18.26
C HIS A 75 -8.03 1.78 -16.98
N ALA A 76 -6.92 2.53 -16.83
CA ALA A 76 -5.99 2.44 -15.71
C ALA A 76 -6.58 2.77 -14.32
N ARG A 77 -7.75 3.41 -14.28
CA ARG A 77 -8.42 3.77 -13.02
C ARG A 77 -9.23 2.63 -12.40
N ARG A 78 -9.46 1.53 -13.15
CA ARG A 78 -10.28 0.40 -12.72
C ARG A 78 -9.52 -0.56 -11.81
N ASP A 79 -10.08 -0.88 -10.65
CA ASP A 79 -9.46 -1.73 -9.63
C ASP A 79 -9.11 -3.15 -10.13
N LYS A 80 -9.86 -3.65 -11.13
CA LYS A 80 -9.61 -4.97 -11.74
C LYS A 80 -8.20 -5.10 -12.32
N LEU A 81 -7.61 -4.03 -12.83
CA LEU A 81 -6.23 -4.04 -13.32
C LEU A 81 -5.24 -4.26 -12.20
N CYS A 82 -5.40 -3.54 -11.08
CA CYS A 82 -4.56 -3.69 -9.90
C CYS A 82 -4.65 -5.12 -9.34
N ALA A 83 -5.86 -5.67 -9.26
CA ALA A 83 -6.09 -7.02 -8.77
C ALA A 83 -5.38 -8.10 -9.60
N GLY A 84 -5.14 -7.87 -10.90
CA GLY A 84 -4.41 -8.81 -11.78
C GLY A 84 -2.99 -9.12 -11.30
N CYS A 85 -2.28 -8.13 -10.74
CA CYS A 85 -0.91 -8.30 -10.24
C CYS A 85 -0.84 -8.39 -8.71
N HIS A 86 -1.77 -7.75 -7.99
CA HIS A 86 -1.81 -7.79 -6.53
C HIS A 86 -2.47 -9.05 -5.97
N GLY A 87 -2.31 -10.20 -6.64
CA GLY A 87 -2.70 -11.53 -6.17
C GLY A 87 -4.18 -11.88 -6.29
N GLY A 88 -4.99 -11.06 -6.96
CA GLY A 88 -6.41 -11.31 -7.17
C GLY A 88 -7.26 -11.21 -5.89
N VAL A 89 -8.55 -11.49 -6.03
CA VAL A 89 -9.58 -11.30 -4.97
C VAL A 89 -9.33 -12.09 -3.69
N GLY A 90 -8.54 -13.17 -3.75
CA GLY A 90 -8.18 -13.97 -2.58
C GLY A 90 -6.93 -13.47 -1.85
N SER A 91 -6.17 -12.53 -2.44
CA SER A 91 -4.98 -12.01 -1.77
C SER A 91 -5.35 -11.13 -0.59
N PRO A 92 -4.53 -11.10 0.49
CA PRO A 92 -4.77 -10.19 1.60
C PRO A 92 -4.87 -8.71 1.19
N VAL A 93 -4.12 -8.28 0.17
CA VAL A 93 -4.10 -6.88 -0.30
C VAL A 93 -5.46 -6.50 -0.89
N ILE A 94 -5.95 -7.30 -1.84
CA ILE A 94 -7.22 -7.01 -2.51
C ILE A 94 -8.40 -7.33 -1.61
N HIS A 95 -8.36 -8.43 -0.86
CA HIS A 95 -9.46 -8.83 0.00
C HIS A 95 -9.68 -7.83 1.15
N SER A 96 -8.62 -7.30 1.76
CA SER A 96 -8.77 -6.24 2.77
C SER A 96 -9.46 -5.01 2.18
N TYR A 97 -9.03 -4.51 1.03
CA TYR A 97 -9.69 -3.36 0.41
C TYR A 97 -11.13 -3.64 -0.03
N THR A 98 -11.38 -4.75 -0.72
CA THR A 98 -12.72 -5.07 -1.25
C THR A 98 -13.76 -5.36 -0.17
N THR A 99 -13.33 -5.72 1.05
CA THR A 99 -14.19 -5.86 2.24
C THR A 99 -14.33 -4.57 3.05
N SER A 100 -13.62 -3.49 2.70
CA SER A 100 -13.81 -2.17 3.29
C SER A 100 -15.10 -1.51 2.78
N LYS A 101 -15.58 -0.47 3.48
CA LYS A 101 -16.72 0.34 3.00
C LYS A 101 -16.45 0.98 1.63
N HIS A 102 -15.20 1.40 1.38
CA HIS A 102 -14.83 1.96 0.08
C HIS A 102 -14.92 0.90 -1.02
N GLY A 103 -14.30 -0.25 -0.82
CA GLY A 103 -14.31 -1.34 -1.81
C GLY A 103 -15.72 -1.85 -2.11
N VAL A 104 -16.59 -1.93 -1.09
CA VAL A 104 -18.01 -2.29 -1.29
C VAL A 104 -18.73 -1.24 -2.14
N LEU A 105 -18.53 0.05 -1.90
CA LEU A 105 -19.14 1.11 -2.70
C LEU A 105 -18.61 1.12 -4.13
N VAL A 106 -17.30 0.96 -4.34
CA VAL A 106 -16.72 0.84 -5.69
C VAL A 106 -17.37 -0.33 -6.43
N ARG A 107 -17.45 -1.51 -5.82
CA ARG A 107 -18.07 -2.69 -6.45
C ARG A 107 -19.53 -2.47 -6.85
N LEU A 108 -20.28 -1.69 -6.07
CA LEU A 108 -21.70 -1.45 -6.32
C LEU A 108 -21.95 -0.39 -7.38
N GLU A 109 -21.04 0.59 -7.52
CA GLU A 109 -21.30 1.80 -8.28
C GLU A 109 -20.36 1.99 -9.49
N GLU A 110 -19.28 1.21 -9.62
CA GLU A 110 -18.24 1.44 -10.63
C GLU A 110 -18.73 1.43 -12.09
N ASP A 111 -19.79 0.67 -12.39
CA ASP A 111 -20.33 0.58 -13.74
C ASP A 111 -21.13 1.82 -14.15
N GLU A 112 -21.54 2.66 -13.20
CA GLU A 112 -22.29 3.89 -13.43
C GLU A 112 -21.39 5.12 -13.53
N TRP A 113 -20.09 5.00 -13.20
CA TRP A 113 -19.18 6.13 -13.11
C TRP A 113 -18.61 6.59 -14.46
N ASP A 114 -18.42 7.90 -14.59
CA ASP A 114 -17.60 8.48 -15.65
C ASP A 114 -16.12 8.34 -15.31
N TRP A 115 -15.50 7.27 -15.82
CA TRP A 115 -14.08 6.98 -15.62
C TRP A 115 -13.12 7.96 -16.30
N LYS A 116 -13.62 8.95 -17.06
CA LYS A 116 -12.77 10.01 -17.63
C LYS A 116 -12.44 11.11 -16.62
N ARG A 117 -13.19 11.23 -15.52
CA ARG A 117 -12.94 12.25 -14.50
C ARG A 117 -11.57 12.09 -13.81
N PRO A 118 -10.89 13.19 -13.46
CA PRO A 118 -9.63 13.14 -12.71
C PRO A 118 -9.77 12.44 -11.35
N LEU A 119 -8.67 11.85 -10.86
CA LEU A 119 -8.56 11.19 -9.55
C LEU A 119 -8.37 12.21 -8.41
N GLU A 120 -9.30 13.16 -8.29
CA GLU A 120 -9.27 14.22 -7.27
C GLU A 120 -10.68 14.81 -7.06
N GLN A 121 -10.80 15.68 -6.04
CA GLN A 121 -11.99 16.52 -5.80
C GLN A 121 -13.28 15.71 -5.59
N ALA A 122 -13.17 14.49 -5.05
CA ALA A 122 -14.29 13.58 -4.87
C ALA A 122 -15.09 13.33 -6.16
N ASN A 123 -14.41 13.35 -7.32
CA ASN A 123 -15.03 13.03 -8.62
C ASN A 123 -15.65 11.62 -8.66
N TYR A 124 -15.24 10.76 -7.74
CA TYR A 124 -15.78 9.44 -7.47
C TYR A 124 -16.25 9.38 -6.01
N ARG A 125 -17.45 8.86 -5.77
CA ARG A 125 -18.05 8.81 -4.43
C ARG A 125 -17.25 7.95 -3.45
N ALA A 126 -16.63 6.89 -3.94
CA ALA A 126 -15.74 6.04 -3.17
C ALA A 126 -14.38 5.90 -3.88
N PRO A 127 -13.27 5.88 -3.14
CA PRO A 127 -11.95 5.82 -3.75
C PRO A 127 -11.58 4.38 -4.14
N GLY A 128 -11.25 4.19 -5.41
CA GLY A 128 -10.58 3.00 -5.95
C GLY A 128 -9.09 2.90 -5.56
N CYS A 129 -8.44 1.80 -5.93
CA CYS A 129 -6.99 1.60 -5.82
C CYS A 129 -6.22 2.78 -6.42
N SER A 130 -6.53 3.12 -7.67
CA SER A 130 -5.85 4.21 -8.39
C SER A 130 -6.18 5.57 -7.77
N TYR A 131 -7.39 5.78 -7.24
CA TYR A 131 -7.75 7.05 -6.60
C TYR A 131 -6.85 7.37 -5.40
N CYS A 132 -6.61 6.38 -4.53
CA CYS A 132 -5.73 6.56 -3.38
C CYS A 132 -4.25 6.58 -3.77
N HIS A 133 -3.80 5.61 -4.55
CA HIS A 133 -2.36 5.41 -4.78
C HIS A 133 -1.79 6.29 -5.91
N MET A 134 -2.65 6.86 -6.75
CA MET A 134 -2.29 7.70 -7.90
C MET A 134 -3.09 9.00 -7.95
N HIS A 135 -3.49 9.50 -6.78
CA HIS A 135 -4.24 10.75 -6.61
C HIS A 135 -3.61 11.92 -7.36
N LYS A 136 -4.45 12.74 -8.01
CA LYS A 136 -4.00 13.85 -8.88
C LYS A 136 -3.02 13.43 -10.00
N GLY A 137 -3.06 12.17 -10.41
CA GLY A 137 -2.19 11.64 -11.46
C GLY A 137 -0.75 11.38 -10.99
N ASN A 138 -0.50 11.27 -9.68
CA ASN A 138 0.80 10.87 -9.17
C ASN A 138 1.16 9.45 -9.67
N HIS A 139 2.32 9.30 -10.30
CA HIS A 139 2.83 8.00 -10.78
C HIS A 139 3.86 7.36 -9.84
N ASN A 140 4.25 8.04 -8.76
CA ASN A 140 5.03 7.45 -7.68
C ASN A 140 4.10 6.76 -6.67
N VAL A 141 3.66 5.53 -6.97
CA VAL A 141 2.77 4.77 -6.08
C VAL A 141 3.37 4.55 -4.69
N SER A 142 4.70 4.52 -4.56
CA SER A 142 5.40 4.38 -3.27
C SER A 142 5.14 5.57 -2.35
N ALA A 143 4.82 6.75 -2.89
CA ALA A 143 4.56 7.97 -2.11
C ALA A 143 3.41 7.79 -1.09
N SER A 144 2.46 6.91 -1.39
CA SER A 144 1.28 6.62 -0.57
C SER A 144 1.38 5.35 0.27
N VAL A 145 2.47 4.58 0.12
CA VAL A 145 2.61 3.26 0.71
C VAL A 145 3.74 3.26 1.76
N ARG A 146 3.47 2.58 2.87
CA ARG A 146 4.43 2.33 3.95
C ARG A 146 5.34 1.18 3.56
N VAL A 147 6.63 1.29 3.86
CA VAL A 147 7.56 0.16 3.83
C VAL A 147 7.17 -0.78 4.96
N TRP A 148 6.87 -2.02 4.60
CA TRP A 148 6.42 -3.02 5.57
C TRP A 148 7.59 -3.57 6.39
N ASN A 149 7.52 -3.43 7.71
CA ASN A 149 8.42 -4.07 8.66
C ASN A 149 7.61 -4.66 9.83
N ALA A 150 7.83 -5.95 10.12
CA ALA A 150 7.10 -6.67 11.16
C ALA A 150 7.59 -6.38 12.59
N GLU A 151 8.82 -5.87 12.73
CA GLU A 151 9.46 -5.63 14.03
C GLU A 151 9.49 -4.15 14.40
N GLN A 152 9.61 -3.28 13.39
CA GLN A 152 9.78 -1.85 13.58
C GLN A 152 8.57 -1.08 13.08
N GLY A 153 8.31 0.04 13.76
CA GLY A 153 7.41 1.07 13.27
C GLY A 153 8.03 1.81 12.09
N MET A 154 7.22 2.68 11.51
CA MET A 154 7.66 3.64 10.51
C MET A 154 8.42 4.78 11.17
N ASP A 155 9.53 5.21 10.57
CA ASP A 155 10.26 6.40 11.01
C ASP A 155 9.49 7.70 10.74
N ASP A 156 9.86 8.80 11.41
CA ASP A 156 9.11 10.06 11.33
C ASP A 156 9.12 10.70 9.93
N THR A 157 10.19 10.50 9.16
CA THR A 157 10.30 11.03 7.79
C THR A 157 9.35 10.31 6.86
N GLU A 158 9.35 8.97 6.93
CA GLU A 158 8.44 8.13 6.16
C GLU A 158 6.99 8.38 6.58
N ARG A 159 6.74 8.59 7.89
CA ARG A 159 5.43 8.93 8.46
C ARG A 159 4.89 10.23 7.90
N GLY A 160 5.69 11.30 7.93
CA GLY A 160 5.32 12.58 7.33
C GLY A 160 4.93 12.41 5.86
N ARG A 161 5.80 11.78 5.08
CA ARG A 161 5.57 11.53 3.64
C ARG A 161 4.25 10.81 3.36
N VAL A 162 4.01 9.66 4.01
CA VAL A 162 2.79 8.87 3.76
C VAL A 162 1.55 9.58 4.28
N GLN A 163 1.61 10.20 5.46
CA GLN A 163 0.47 10.92 6.02
C GLN A 163 0.11 12.14 5.18
N ASP A 164 1.08 12.89 4.65
CA ASP A 164 0.81 14.02 3.77
C ASP A 164 0.15 13.58 2.46
N ALA A 165 0.69 12.53 1.83
CA ALA A 165 0.11 11.95 0.63
C ALA A 165 -1.33 11.47 0.86
N MET A 166 -1.58 10.74 1.96
CA MET A 166 -2.91 10.20 2.27
C MET A 166 -3.88 11.24 2.80
N ARG A 167 -3.42 12.27 3.51
CA ARG A 167 -4.27 13.39 3.92
C ARG A 167 -4.82 14.12 2.70
N ALA A 168 -3.98 14.31 1.66
CA ALA A 168 -4.41 14.91 0.41
C ALA A 168 -5.54 14.12 -0.28
N VAL A 169 -5.50 12.79 -0.22
CA VAL A 169 -6.56 11.92 -0.73
C VAL A 169 -7.81 12.01 0.14
N CYS A 170 -7.67 11.77 1.44
CA CYS A 170 -8.82 11.59 2.32
C CYS A 170 -9.64 12.89 2.47
N GLN A 171 -8.99 14.05 2.37
CA GLN A 171 -9.66 15.35 2.54
C GLN A 171 -10.61 15.73 1.40
N ASP A 172 -10.55 15.03 0.26
CA ASP A 172 -11.55 15.18 -0.80
C ASP A 172 -12.96 14.83 -0.29
N CYS A 173 -13.07 13.86 0.63
CA CYS A 173 -14.35 13.31 1.10
C CYS A 173 -14.57 13.41 2.62
N HIS A 174 -13.51 13.55 3.42
CA HIS A 174 -13.58 13.46 4.87
C HIS A 174 -13.02 14.70 5.57
N SER A 175 -13.58 15.00 6.75
CA SER A 175 -13.09 16.11 7.58
C SER A 175 -11.64 15.88 8.05
N PRO A 176 -10.81 16.94 8.15
CA PRO A 176 -9.43 16.82 8.65
C PRO A 176 -9.33 16.19 10.04
N ARG A 177 -10.31 16.45 10.93
CA ARG A 177 -10.38 15.85 12.27
C ARG A 177 -10.52 14.33 12.20
N TYR A 178 -11.40 13.82 11.34
CA TYR A 178 -11.58 12.39 11.15
C TYR A 178 -10.30 11.73 10.65
N ILE A 179 -9.64 12.36 9.67
CA ILE A 179 -8.39 11.85 9.06
C ILE A 179 -7.27 11.75 10.10
N THR A 180 -7.08 12.79 10.92
CA THR A 180 -6.06 12.76 11.98
C THR A 180 -6.33 11.64 12.97
N HIS A 181 -7.56 11.53 13.50
CA HIS A 181 -7.89 10.43 14.41
C HIS A 181 -7.72 9.05 13.77
N LEU A 182 -8.01 8.92 12.49
CA LEU A 182 -7.84 7.66 11.76
C LEU A 182 -6.37 7.23 11.69
N PHE A 183 -5.46 8.18 11.42
CA PHE A 183 -4.02 7.90 11.43
C PHE A 183 -3.52 7.54 12.83
N ASP A 184 -3.89 8.30 13.85
CA ASP A 184 -3.46 8.04 15.24
C ASP A 184 -3.94 6.67 15.75
N ASN A 185 -5.20 6.33 15.44
CA ASN A 185 -5.77 5.03 15.78
C ASN A 185 -5.05 3.90 15.04
N GLY A 186 -4.77 4.08 13.74
CA GLY A 186 -4.05 3.08 12.95
C GLY A 186 -2.65 2.78 13.49
N GLU A 187 -1.90 3.82 13.86
CA GLU A 187 -0.57 3.66 14.45
C GLU A 187 -0.64 2.95 15.80
N SER A 188 -1.58 3.35 16.66
CA SER A 188 -1.83 2.69 17.95
C SER A 188 -2.18 1.20 17.78
N MET A 189 -3.02 0.85 16.79
CA MET A 189 -3.37 -0.53 16.51
C MET A 189 -2.16 -1.36 16.07
N LEU A 190 -1.31 -0.82 15.18
CA LEU A 190 -0.09 -1.51 14.77
C LEU A 190 0.88 -1.70 15.94
N ASP A 191 1.02 -0.70 16.80
CA ASP A 191 1.90 -0.79 17.96
C ASP A 191 1.44 -1.84 18.97
N ILE A 192 0.13 -1.97 19.19
CA ILE A 192 -0.46 -3.08 19.95
C ILE A 192 -0.12 -4.42 19.28
N GLY A 193 -0.25 -4.53 17.96
CA GLY A 193 0.13 -5.74 17.23
C GLY A 193 1.61 -6.09 17.42
N ARG A 194 2.50 -5.10 17.34
CA ARG A 194 3.95 -5.28 17.55
C ARG A 194 4.31 -5.64 18.99
N LEU A 195 3.58 -5.13 19.98
CA LEU A 195 3.74 -5.54 21.39
C LEU A 195 3.54 -7.05 21.55
N LYS A 196 2.48 -7.60 20.93
CA LYS A 196 2.21 -9.05 20.95
C LYS A 196 3.33 -9.85 20.29
N VAL A 197 3.87 -9.36 19.17
CA VAL A 197 5.01 -10.00 18.49
C VAL A 197 6.27 -9.97 19.36
N ARG A 198 6.57 -8.85 20.02
CA ARG A 198 7.71 -8.78 20.96
C ARG A 198 7.54 -9.73 22.15
N GLU A 199 6.33 -9.83 22.68
CA GLU A 199 6.02 -10.78 23.75
C GLU A 199 6.25 -12.24 23.30
N ALA A 200 5.78 -12.61 22.11
CA ALA A 200 6.05 -13.93 21.54
C ALA A 200 7.55 -14.22 21.34
N SER A 201 8.32 -13.22 20.89
CA SER A 201 9.78 -13.33 20.77
C SER A 201 10.42 -13.63 22.12
N GLY A 202 10.05 -12.87 23.16
CA GLY A 202 10.58 -13.07 24.52
C GLY A 202 10.26 -14.44 25.10
N VAL A 203 9.05 -14.97 24.85
CA VAL A 203 8.68 -16.35 25.24
C VAL A 203 9.59 -17.39 24.55
N LEU A 204 9.84 -17.23 23.25
CA LEU A 204 10.70 -18.15 22.50
C LEU A 204 12.17 -18.05 22.90
N GLU A 205 12.68 -16.85 23.14
CA GLU A 205 14.04 -16.60 23.60
C GLU A 205 14.28 -17.26 24.97
N GLN A 206 13.36 -17.09 25.91
CA GLN A 206 13.43 -17.73 27.22
C GLN A 206 13.41 -19.27 27.11
N ALA A 207 12.51 -19.80 26.28
CA ALA A 207 12.37 -21.24 26.09
C ALA A 207 13.62 -21.87 25.42
N ALA A 208 14.33 -21.12 24.57
CA ALA A 208 15.53 -21.58 23.89
C ALA A 208 16.73 -21.81 24.83
N HIS A 209 16.69 -21.30 26.06
CA HIS A 209 17.70 -21.63 27.08
C HIS A 209 17.55 -23.05 27.64
N LYS A 210 16.38 -23.68 27.49
CA LYS A 210 16.08 -25.02 28.03
C LYS A 210 15.78 -26.05 26.96
N PHE A 211 15.11 -25.67 25.88
CA PHE A 211 14.63 -26.59 24.85
C PHE A 211 15.41 -26.43 23.55
N SER A 212 15.58 -27.55 22.86
CA SER A 212 16.21 -27.59 21.56
C SER A 212 15.38 -26.88 20.49
N THR A 213 16.04 -26.54 19.38
CA THR A 213 15.37 -26.01 18.20
C THR A 213 14.27 -26.92 17.67
N ALA A 214 14.46 -28.24 17.74
CA ALA A 214 13.49 -29.22 17.25
C ALA A 214 12.21 -29.20 18.10
N GLU A 215 12.34 -29.16 19.42
CA GLU A 215 11.20 -29.08 20.35
C GLU A 215 10.40 -27.79 20.17
N LEU A 216 11.07 -26.68 19.87
CA LEU A 216 10.43 -25.37 19.67
C LEU A 216 9.81 -25.16 18.27
N THR A 217 9.84 -26.17 17.39
CA THR A 217 9.37 -26.04 16.00
C THR A 217 7.93 -25.53 15.93
N ALA A 218 6.99 -26.14 16.67
CA ALA A 218 5.59 -25.76 16.64
C ALA A 218 5.37 -24.29 17.09
N ALA A 219 6.06 -23.86 18.15
CA ALA A 219 5.99 -22.49 18.62
C ALA A 219 6.59 -21.50 17.61
N ARG A 220 7.70 -21.86 16.94
CA ARG A 220 8.34 -21.04 15.90
C ARG A 220 7.48 -20.91 14.65
N GLU A 221 6.77 -21.95 14.24
CA GLU A 221 5.82 -21.88 13.12
C GLU A 221 4.68 -20.90 13.39
N HIS A 222 4.12 -20.93 14.61
CA HIS A 222 3.12 -19.94 15.02
C HIS A 222 3.69 -18.52 15.04
N PHE A 223 4.92 -18.33 15.53
CA PHE A 223 5.58 -17.03 15.52
C PHE A 223 5.82 -16.49 14.11
N MET A 224 6.23 -17.35 13.17
CA MET A 224 6.39 -16.97 11.77
C MET A 224 5.06 -16.56 11.15
N ARG A 225 3.98 -17.29 11.43
CA ARG A 225 2.62 -16.94 10.96
C ARG A 225 2.15 -15.61 11.55
N MET A 226 2.39 -15.40 12.84
CA MET A 226 2.05 -14.16 13.55
C MET A 226 2.63 -12.94 12.86
N ARG A 227 3.92 -13.01 12.48
CA ARG A 227 4.65 -11.91 11.83
C ARG A 227 4.34 -11.74 10.35
N SER A 228 4.36 -12.85 9.60
CA SER A 228 4.28 -12.81 8.13
C SER A 228 2.86 -12.68 7.59
N LEU A 229 1.86 -13.14 8.37
CA LEU A 229 0.46 -13.17 7.98
C LEU A 229 -0.39 -12.22 8.83
N HIS A 230 -0.57 -12.48 10.13
CA HIS A 230 -1.60 -11.77 10.90
C HIS A 230 -1.22 -10.32 11.23
N LEU A 231 0.05 -10.02 11.51
CA LEU A 231 0.49 -8.63 11.67
C LEU A 231 0.41 -7.88 10.35
N LYS A 232 0.77 -8.55 9.24
CA LYS A 232 0.66 -7.98 7.89
C LYS A 232 -0.80 -7.73 7.51
N ASN A 233 -1.72 -8.62 7.88
CA ASN A 233 -3.15 -8.43 7.70
C ASN A 233 -3.66 -7.22 8.48
N LEU A 234 -3.25 -7.07 9.75
CA LEU A 234 -3.60 -5.88 10.53
C LEU A 234 -3.13 -4.59 9.84
N TYR A 235 -1.90 -4.58 9.33
CA TYR A 235 -1.38 -3.47 8.53
C TYR A 235 -2.22 -3.16 7.29
N LEU A 236 -2.58 -4.18 6.52
CA LEU A 236 -3.45 -4.01 5.36
C LEU A 236 -4.85 -3.54 5.76
N GLY A 237 -5.40 -4.03 6.88
CA GLY A 237 -6.70 -3.59 7.40
C GLY A 237 -6.71 -2.14 7.83
N ILE A 238 -5.62 -1.66 8.41
CA ILE A 238 -5.45 -0.26 8.77
C ILE A 238 -5.25 0.60 7.53
N GLY A 239 -4.44 0.18 6.57
CA GLY A 239 -4.24 0.92 5.32
C GLY A 239 -5.53 1.02 4.49
N HIS A 240 -6.27 -0.08 4.35
CA HIS A 240 -7.45 -0.16 3.51
C HIS A 240 -8.78 0.06 4.26
N GLN A 241 -8.74 0.40 5.55
CA GLN A 241 -9.93 0.66 6.36
C GLN A 241 -10.91 -0.52 6.38
N SER A 242 -10.36 -1.73 6.49
CA SER A 242 -11.11 -2.99 6.53
C SER A 242 -11.33 -3.43 7.97
N PRO A 243 -12.58 -3.43 8.47
CA PRO A 243 -12.88 -3.89 9.82
C PRO A 243 -12.44 -5.35 10.03
N ASP A 244 -12.68 -6.23 9.07
CA ASP A 244 -12.34 -7.65 9.22
C ASP A 244 -10.83 -7.88 9.36
N TYR A 245 -10.01 -7.09 8.64
CA TYR A 245 -8.55 -7.19 8.76
C TYR A 245 -7.98 -6.47 9.98
N GLN A 246 -8.68 -5.46 10.48
CA GLN A 246 -8.35 -4.84 11.76
C GLN A 246 -8.69 -5.77 12.94
N TRP A 247 -9.76 -6.55 12.79
CA TRP A 247 -10.28 -7.47 13.80
C TRP A 247 -9.99 -8.93 13.43
N TRP A 248 -10.95 -9.66 12.85
CA TRP A 248 -10.90 -11.12 12.68
C TRP A 248 -9.62 -11.68 12.08
N HIS A 249 -9.04 -11.03 11.07
CA HIS A 249 -7.79 -11.46 10.42
C HIS A 249 -6.53 -10.78 10.97
N GLY A 250 -6.68 -9.83 11.90
CA GLY A 250 -5.63 -9.01 12.51
C GLY A 250 -5.50 -9.24 14.01
N GLN A 251 -6.07 -8.35 14.83
CA GLN A 251 -5.82 -8.31 16.28
C GLN A 251 -6.13 -9.64 17.01
N PRO A 252 -7.38 -10.17 16.98
CA PRO A 252 -7.68 -11.52 17.47
C PRO A 252 -6.79 -12.65 16.92
N ALA A 253 -6.41 -12.59 15.65
CA ALA A 253 -5.56 -13.61 15.05
C ALA A 253 -4.14 -13.60 15.64
N LEU A 254 -3.61 -12.41 15.93
CA LEU A 254 -2.35 -12.21 16.66
C LEU A 254 -2.44 -12.76 18.09
N ASP A 255 -3.55 -12.50 18.79
CA ASP A 255 -3.77 -13.06 20.14
C ASP A 255 -3.81 -14.58 20.10
N GLY A 256 -4.52 -15.14 19.11
CA GLY A 256 -4.57 -16.59 18.89
C GLY A 256 -3.19 -17.21 18.65
N ASP A 257 -2.32 -16.55 17.87
CA ASP A 257 -0.95 -17.04 17.69
C ASP A 257 -0.14 -16.96 18.97
N LEU A 258 -0.21 -15.85 19.71
CA LEU A 258 0.49 -15.70 20.97
C LEU A 258 0.08 -16.77 22.00
N LEU A 259 -1.23 -17.07 22.09
CA LEU A 259 -1.75 -18.14 22.95
C LEU A 259 -1.22 -19.51 22.52
N ARG A 260 -1.17 -19.81 21.21
CA ARG A 260 -0.64 -21.08 20.70
C ARG A 260 0.86 -21.22 20.95
N ILE A 261 1.63 -20.13 20.82
CA ILE A 261 3.06 -20.10 21.14
C ILE A 261 3.28 -20.41 22.63
N LYS A 262 2.60 -19.68 23.51
CA LYS A 262 2.66 -19.90 24.97
C LYS A 262 2.20 -21.30 25.36
N GLY A 263 1.15 -21.81 24.72
CA GLY A 263 0.64 -23.16 24.93
C GLY A 263 1.69 -24.22 24.59
N ALA A 264 2.27 -24.16 23.37
CA ALA A 264 3.28 -25.08 22.90
C ALA A 264 4.53 -25.07 23.80
N VAL A 265 5.01 -23.90 24.21
CA VAL A 265 6.14 -23.78 25.15
C VAL A 265 5.76 -24.31 26.54
N GLY A 266 4.55 -23.99 27.03
CA GLY A 266 4.07 -24.46 28.33
C GLY A 266 3.93 -25.99 28.40
N ASP A 267 3.55 -26.64 27.31
CA ASP A 267 3.52 -28.11 27.22
C ASP A 267 4.91 -28.72 27.40
N LEU A 268 5.95 -28.11 26.81
CA LEU A 268 7.33 -28.58 26.97
C LEU A 268 7.81 -28.44 28.42
N TYR A 269 7.52 -27.31 29.06
CA TYR A 269 7.85 -27.12 30.48
C TYR A 269 7.17 -28.16 31.37
N ARG A 270 5.87 -28.43 31.17
CA ARG A 270 5.14 -29.46 31.94
C ARG A 270 5.79 -30.83 31.79
N LYS A 271 6.06 -31.26 30.56
CA LYS A 271 6.72 -32.55 30.29
C LYS A 271 8.08 -32.65 30.99
N SER A 272 8.90 -31.60 30.92
CA SER A 272 10.22 -31.60 31.57
C SER A 272 10.17 -31.73 33.09
N VAL A 273 9.11 -31.22 33.73
CA VAL A 273 8.90 -31.34 35.18
C VAL A 273 8.43 -32.76 35.54
N GLU A 274 7.54 -33.33 34.73
CA GLU A 274 7.06 -34.72 34.92
C GLU A 274 8.19 -35.75 34.74
N GLU A 275 9.09 -35.54 33.78
CA GLU A 275 10.26 -36.40 33.56
C GLU A 275 11.26 -36.31 34.72
N ALA A 276 11.62 -35.11 35.16
CA ALA A 276 12.50 -34.92 36.32
C ALA A 276 11.91 -35.51 37.63
N GLY A 277 10.59 -35.45 37.80
CA GLY A 277 9.90 -36.05 38.94
C GLY A 277 9.91 -37.58 38.94
N LYS A 278 9.94 -38.21 37.75
CA LYS A 278 10.07 -39.67 37.62
C LYS A 278 11.51 -40.12 37.91
N GLU A 279 12.50 -39.42 37.37
CA GLU A 279 13.92 -39.70 37.63
C GLU A 279 14.29 -39.55 39.10
N ALA A 280 13.66 -38.63 39.84
CA ALA A 280 13.90 -38.45 41.27
C ALA A 280 13.21 -39.50 42.17
N ALA A 281 12.30 -40.31 41.61
CA ALA A 281 11.54 -41.33 42.33
C ALA A 281 12.10 -42.76 42.14
N GLU A 282 13.05 -42.95 41.23
CA GLU A 282 13.83 -44.17 41.00
C GLU A 282 15.14 -44.17 41.80
#